data_AF-A0A1G6TJ16-F1
#
_entry.id   AF-A0A1G6TJ16-F1
#
_cell.length_a   1.000
_cell.length_b   1.000
_cell.length_c   1.000
_cell.angle_alpha   90.00
_cell.angle_beta   90.00
_cell.angle_gamma   90.00
#
_symmetry.space_group_name_H-M   'P 1'
#
loop_
_entity.id
_entity.type
_entity.pdbx_description
1 polymer ?
#
loop_
_entity_poly.entity_id
_entity_poly.type
_entity_poly.pdbx_seq_one_letter_code
_entity_poly.pdbx_strand_id
1 'polypeptide(L)' 'MKKTIIICLLAGLAFTQAFGKAKVLVFSKTAGFHHNSIAVAVPAIIKLGQENNFDVDTTTDATKFTKAN' A
#
# COMPACT_ATOMS: atom_id res chain seq x y z
N MET A 1 10.13 38.01 -21.65
CA MET A 1 8.84 37.91 -20.94
C MET A 1 8.12 36.59 -21.24
N LYS A 2 7.73 36.31 -22.49
CA LYS A 2 7.03 35.04 -22.86
C LYS A 2 7.86 33.77 -22.60
N LYS A 3 9.17 33.80 -22.92
CA LYS A 3 10.10 32.68 -22.68
C LYS A 3 10.37 32.42 -21.19
N THR A 4 10.35 33.48 -20.37
CA THR A 4 10.53 33.40 -18.91
C THR A 4 9.32 32.78 -18.22
N ILE A 5 8.10 33.06 -18.70
CA ILE A 5 6.85 32.45 -18.22
C ILE A 5 6.80 30.95 -18.52
N ILE A 6 7.28 30.53 -19.71
CA ILE A 6 7.33 29.12 -20.12
C ILE A 6 8.30 28.31 -19.24
N ILE A 7 9.45 28.89 -18.88
CA ILE A 7 10.45 28.24 -18.00
C ILE A 7 9.90 28.05 -16.58
N CYS A 8 9.18 29.03 -16.03
CA CYS A 8 8.55 28.89 -14.71
C CYS A 8 7.41 27.86 -14.70
N LEU A 9 6.64 27.74 -15.79
CA LEU A 9 5.55 26.76 -15.90
C LEU A 9 6.07 25.32 -15.99
N LEU A 10 7.20 25.10 -16.68
CA LEU A 10 7.86 23.79 -16.77
C LEU A 10 8.56 23.37 -15.46
N ALA A 11 9.12 24.32 -14.70
CA ALA A 11 9.77 24.03 -13.42
C ALA A 11 8.77 23.65 -12.30
N GLY A 12 7.53 24.16 -12.34
CA GLY A 12 6.50 23.86 -11.34
C GLY A 12 5.91 22.44 -11.43
N LEU A 13 6.04 21.77 -12.57
CA LEU A 13 5.54 20.41 -12.80
C LEU A 13 6.46 19.30 -12.26
N ALA A 14 7.71 19.63 -11.92
CA ALA A 14 8.74 18.65 -11.57
C ALA A 14 8.79 18.28 -10.07
N PHE A 15 7.90 18.83 -9.24
CA PHE A 15 7.93 18.63 -7.78
C PHE A 15 6.74 17.79 -7.29
N THR A 16 6.53 16.62 -7.87
CA THR A 16 5.70 15.59 -7.23
C THR A 16 6.61 14.74 -6.35
N GLN A 17 6.65 15.03 -5.06
CA GLN A 17 7.24 14.08 -4.12
C GLN A 17 6.36 12.84 -4.09
N ALA A 18 6.84 11.74 -4.66
CA ALA A 18 6.20 10.44 -4.51
C ALA A 18 6.40 9.99 -3.06
N PHE A 19 5.44 10.33 -2.20
CA PHE A 19 5.31 9.64 -0.92
C PHE A 19 5.16 8.15 -1.23
N GLY A 20 6.00 7.31 -0.63
CA GLY A 20 5.91 5.87 -0.79
C GLY A 20 4.48 5.41 -0.48
N LYS A 21 3.97 4.44 -1.25
CA LYS A 21 2.64 3.88 -1.00
C LYS A 21 2.55 3.39 0.44
N ALA A 22 1.42 3.65 1.09
CA ALA A 22 1.16 3.06 2.40
C ALA A 22 1.21 1.53 2.26
N LYS A 23 1.64 0.84 3.32
CA LYS A 23 1.74 -0.61 3.36
C LYS A 23 0.94 -1.16 4.54
N VAL A 24 0.24 -2.27 4.31
CA VAL A 24 -0.56 -2.97 5.32
C VAL A 24 -0.11 -4.41 5.40
N LEU A 25 0.21 -4.89 6.61
CA LEU A 25 0.47 -6.30 6.88
C LEU A 25 -0.77 -6.95 7.52
N VAL A 26 -1.38 -7.90 6.81
CA VAL A 26 -2.56 -8.64 7.26
C VAL A 26 -2.14 -9.99 7.84
N PHE A 27 -2.41 -10.22 9.12
CA PHE A 27 -2.15 -11.50 9.79
C PHE A 27 -3.44 -12.30 9.98
N SER A 28 -3.41 -13.60 9.68
CA SER A 28 -4.49 -14.53 10.03
C SER A 28 -3.95 -15.73 10.84
N LYS A 29 -4.56 -16.01 11.99
CA LYS A 29 -4.17 -17.12 12.86
C LYS A 29 -5.11 -18.31 12.67
N THR A 30 -4.53 -19.49 12.49
CA THR A 30 -5.25 -20.77 12.60
C THR A 30 -4.65 -21.56 13.74
N ALA A 31 -5.47 -22.00 14.67
CA ALA A 31 -5.05 -22.80 15.82
C ALA A 31 -6.02 -23.98 16.00
N GLY A 32 -6.02 -24.89 15.03
CA GLY A 32 -6.93 -26.04 14.98
C GLY A 32 -8.25 -25.80 14.23
N PHE A 33 -8.62 -24.54 13.97
CA PHE A 33 -9.75 -24.17 13.11
C PHE A 33 -9.32 -23.13 12.07
N HIS A 34 -9.72 -23.34 10.81
CA HIS A 34 -9.50 -22.39 9.72
C HIS A 34 -10.84 -21.71 9.41
N HIS A 35 -10.91 -20.41 9.70
CA HIS A 35 -12.12 -19.64 9.42
C HIS A 35 -12.31 -19.50 7.90
N ASN A 36 -13.47 -19.95 7.40
CA ASN A 36 -13.81 -19.85 5.97
C ASN A 36 -13.73 -18.42 5.42
N SER A 37 -13.93 -17.41 6.26
CA SER A 37 -13.81 -16.00 5.88
C SER A 37 -12.40 -15.58 5.51
N ILE A 38 -11.34 -16.30 5.91
CA ILE A 38 -9.95 -15.96 5.56
C ILE A 38 -9.77 -15.97 4.04
N ALA A 39 -10.31 -16.99 3.36
CA ALA A 39 -10.24 -17.14 1.91
C ALA A 39 -10.95 -16.00 1.14
N VAL A 40 -11.91 -15.32 1.78
CA VAL A 40 -12.66 -14.20 1.19
C VAL A 40 -12.05 -12.86 1.57
N ALA A 41 -11.67 -12.68 2.84
CA ALA A 41 -11.19 -11.42 3.39
C ALA A 41 -9.80 -11.03 2.85
N VAL A 42 -8.88 -11.98 2.72
CA VAL A 42 -7.51 -11.70 2.25
C VAL A 42 -7.52 -11.12 0.82
N PRO A 43 -8.16 -11.75 -0.18
CA PRO A 43 -8.28 -11.16 -1.51
C PRO A 43 -9.03 -9.83 -1.53
N ALA A 44 -10.06 -9.67 -0.68
CA ALA A 44 -10.82 -8.43 -0.59
C ALA A 44 -9.96 -7.25 -0.12
N ILE A 45 -9.10 -7.45 0.90
CA ILE A 45 -8.20 -6.41 1.40
C ILE A 45 -7.10 -6.09 0.37
N ILE A 46 -6.56 -7.10 -0.31
CA ILE A 46 -5.58 -6.88 -1.40
C ILE A 46 -6.19 -6.03 -2.52
N LYS A 47 -7.42 -6.37 -2.95
CA LYS A 47 -8.16 -5.61 -3.95
C LYS A 47 -8.39 -4.16 -3.49
N LEU A 48 -8.80 -3.98 -2.22
CA LEU A 48 -8.96 -2.64 -1.64
C LEU A 48 -7.67 -1.82 -1.72
N GLY A 49 -6.51 -2.43 -1.46
CA GLY A 49 -5.20 -1.79 -1.61
C GLY A 49 -4.91 -1.32 -3.02
N GLN A 50 -5.17 -2.20 -4.00
CA GLN A 50 -5.02 -1.88 -5.43
C GLN A 50 -5.90 -0.70 -5.85
N GLU A 51 -7.14 -0.66 -5.36
CA GLU A 51 -8.11 0.41 -5.66
C GLU A 51 -7.79 1.74 -4.97
N ASN A 52 -7.05 1.72 -3.85
CA ASN A 52 -6.82 2.89 -2.98
C ASN A 52 -5.33 3.26 -2.83
N ASN A 53 -4.47 2.78 -3.72
CA ASN A 53 -3.04 3.12 -3.79
C ASN A 53 -2.23 2.78 -2.51
N PHE A 54 -2.48 1.61 -1.92
CA PHE A 54 -1.65 1.04 -0.87
C PHE A 54 -1.30 -0.43 -1.15
N ASP A 55 -0.14 -0.87 -0.69
CA ASP A 55 0.30 -2.25 -0.85
C ASP A 55 -0.15 -3.09 0.35
N VAL A 56 -0.45 -4.37 0.09
CA VAL A 56 -0.91 -5.31 1.11
C VAL A 56 -0.06 -6.57 1.07
N ASP A 57 0.58 -6.87 2.20
CA ASP A 57 1.23 -8.15 2.45
C ASP A 57 0.37 -8.97 3.42
N THR A 58 0.48 -10.30 3.34
CA THR A 58 -0.29 -11.21 4.19
C THR A 58 0.63 -12.23 4.84
N THR A 59 0.26 -12.69 6.04
CA THR A 59 1.03 -13.71 6.75
C THR A 59 0.16 -14.51 7.70
N THR A 60 0.60 -15.72 8.01
CA THR A 60 0.08 -16.56 9.10
C THR A 60 1.08 -16.67 10.26
N ASP A 61 2.19 -15.93 10.17
CA ASP A 61 3.28 -15.91 11.14
C ASP A 61 3.24 -14.60 11.96
N ALA A 62 2.86 -14.72 13.22
CA ALA A 62 2.77 -13.58 14.14
C ALA A 62 4.14 -12.92 14.41
N THR A 63 5.26 -13.62 14.16
CA THR A 63 6.60 -13.06 14.37
C THR A 63 6.96 -11.98 13.34
N LYS A 64 6.15 -11.80 12.29
CA LYS A 64 6.33 -10.75 11.28
C LYS A 64 5.99 -9.34 11.77
N PHE A 65 5.36 -9.17 12.92
CA PHE A 65 5.22 -7.84 13.54
C PHE A 65 6.54 -7.41 14.17
N THR A 66 7.41 -6.81 13.37
CA THR A 66 8.72 -6.29 13.78
C THR A 66 8.86 -4.84 13.34
N LYS A 67 9.86 -4.13 13.87
CA LYS A 67 10.15 -2.74 13.43
C LYS A 67 10.56 -2.61 11.97
N ALA A 68 10.90 -3.72 11.31
CA ALA A 68 11.33 -3.73 9.91
C ALA A 68 10.15 -3.84 8.92
N ASN A 69 8.92 -4.08 9.41
CA ASN A 69 7.71 -4.23 8.61
C ASN A 69 6.71 -3.11 8.92
#